data_AF-A0A174ISF3-F1
#
_entry.id   AF-A0A174ISF3-F1
#
_cell.length_a   1.000
_cell.length_b   1.000
_cell.length_c   1.000
_cell.angle_alpha   90.00
_cell.angle_beta   90.00
_cell.angle_gamma   90.00
#
_symmetry.space_group_name_H-M   'P 1'
#
loop_
_entity.id
_entity.type
_entity.pdbx_description
1 polymer ?
#
loop_
_entity_poly.entity_id
_entity_poly.type
_entity_poly.pdbx_seq_one_letter_code
_entity_poly.pdbx_strand_id
1 'polypeptide(L)'
;MRWNGLFEVLRGFRLGLFAYKMMGEEHTYGSNCLPGLDVESLELLNQKLAGLELCFPLTKIKDNWVAEFVDSEGNHIEMTAPV
;
A
#
# COMPACT_ATOMS: atom_id res chain seq x y z
N MET A 1 22.15 -17.47 -0.95
CA MET A 1 20.72 -17.56 -1.29
C MET A 1 20.44 -16.64 -2.46
N ARG A 2 19.83 -17.14 -3.52
CA ARG A 2 19.45 -16.36 -4.70
C ARG A 2 17.98 -15.98 -4.51
N TRP A 3 17.71 -14.70 -4.35
CA TRP A 3 16.36 -14.18 -4.10
C TRP A 3 15.59 -14.16 -5.44
N ASN A 4 14.41 -14.79 -5.50
CA ASN A 4 13.64 -14.97 -6.73
C ASN A 4 12.41 -14.03 -6.85
N GLY A 5 12.37 -12.93 -6.09
CA GLY A 5 11.23 -12.00 -6.08
C GLY A 5 11.30 -10.91 -7.15
N LEU A 6 10.13 -10.30 -7.43
CA LEU A 6 10.00 -9.11 -8.27
C LEU A 6 10.29 -7.85 -7.42
N PHE A 7 11.04 -6.89 -7.97
CA PHE A 7 11.30 -5.59 -7.34
C PHE A 7 10.63 -4.47 -8.15
N GLU A 8 9.89 -3.60 -7.47
CA GLU A 8 9.47 -2.31 -8.03
C GLU A 8 10.29 -1.18 -7.38
N VAL A 9 10.82 -0.27 -8.20
CA VAL A 9 11.68 0.84 -7.74
C VAL A 9 10.85 2.12 -7.67
N LEU A 10 10.43 2.50 -6.47
CA LEU A 10 9.70 3.73 -6.19
C LEU A 10 10.66 4.77 -5.60
N ARG A 11 11.18 5.68 -6.43
CA ARG A 11 12.10 6.76 -5.97
C ARG A 11 13.29 6.26 -5.12
N GLY A 12 13.77 5.04 -5.37
CA GLY A 12 14.88 4.41 -4.63
C GLY A 12 14.44 3.46 -3.51
N PHE A 13 13.15 3.43 -3.14
CA PHE A 13 12.57 2.38 -2.32
C PHE A 13 12.36 1.11 -3.15
N ARG A 14 12.68 -0.05 -2.58
CA ARG A 14 12.48 -1.36 -3.20
C ARG A 14 11.46 -2.14 -2.38
N LEU A 15 10.28 -2.35 -2.95
CA LEU A 15 9.29 -3.26 -2.39
C LEU A 15 9.50 -4.65 -3.00
N GLY A 16 9.68 -5.65 -2.15
CA GLY A 16 9.88 -7.03 -2.56
C GLY A 16 8.59 -7.82 -2.43
N LEU A 17 8.08 -8.35 -3.54
CA LEU A 17 6.90 -9.22 -3.54
C LEU A 17 7.30 -10.69 -3.47
N PHE A 18 6.58 -11.47 -2.65
CA PHE A 18 6.85 -12.89 -2.45
C PHE A 18 5.58 -13.73 -2.59
N ALA A 19 5.58 -14.61 -3.60
CA ALA A 19 4.46 -15.51 -3.90
C ALA A 19 4.48 -16.75 -2.99
N TYR A 20 4.23 -16.56 -1.69
CA TYR A 20 4.33 -17.61 -0.67
C TYR A 20 3.49 -18.86 -1.02
N LYS A 21 2.32 -18.68 -1.65
CA LYS A 21 1.44 -19.77 -2.12
C LYS A 21 2.12 -20.66 -3.15
N MET A 22 2.86 -20.07 -4.10
CA MET A 22 3.60 -20.83 -5.11
C MET A 22 4.78 -21.60 -4.52
N MET A 23 5.34 -21.07 -3.42
CA MET A 23 6.43 -21.72 -2.70
C MET A 23 5.95 -22.79 -1.72
N GLY A 24 4.64 -22.93 -1.52
CA GLY A 24 4.06 -23.88 -0.57
C GLY A 24 4.38 -23.56 0.89
N GLU A 25 4.70 -22.30 1.19
CA GLU A 25 5.03 -21.83 2.54
C GLU A 25 3.75 -21.37 3.26
N GLU A 26 3.67 -21.55 4.58
CA GLU A 26 2.63 -20.90 5.38
C GLU A 26 3.00 -19.43 5.59
N HIS A 27 2.01 -18.54 5.48
CA HIS A 27 2.21 -17.11 5.70
C HIS A 27 1.18 -16.57 6.69
N THR A 28 1.68 -15.90 7.73
CA THR A 28 0.88 -15.14 8.68
C THR A 28 1.10 -13.65 8.45
N TYR A 29 0.03 -12.94 8.10
CA TYR A 29 0.05 -11.49 7.96
C TYR A 29 0.22 -10.85 9.35
N GLY A 30 1.28 -10.04 9.51
CA GLY A 30 1.50 -9.24 10.71
C GLY A 30 0.96 -7.82 10.54
N SER A 31 0.45 -7.21 11.61
CA SER A 31 -0.08 -5.84 11.61
C SER A 31 0.97 -4.76 11.91
N ASN A 32 2.26 -5.10 11.88
CA ASN A 32 3.34 -4.25 12.39
C ASN A 32 3.93 -3.31 11.32
N CYS A 33 3.53 -3.45 10.06
CA CYS A 33 4.06 -2.64 8.95
C CYS A 33 2.91 -2.26 8.02
N LEU A 34 2.66 -0.97 7.87
CA LEU A 34 1.69 -0.39 6.94
C LEU A 34 2.47 0.38 5.86
N PRO A 35 2.58 -0.15 4.63
CA PRO A 35 3.16 0.58 3.53
C PRO A 35 2.33 1.84 3.24
N GLY A 36 3.00 2.99 3.15
CA GLY A 36 2.37 4.28 2.88
C GLY A 36 2.91 4.94 1.62
N LEU A 37 2.03 5.64 0.91
CA LEU A 37 2.34 6.43 -0.29
C LEU A 37 1.80 7.85 -0.09
N ASP A 38 2.59 8.87 -0.43
CA ASP A 38 2.11 10.25 -0.50
C ASP A 38 1.86 10.66 -1.96
N VAL A 39 0.81 11.45 -2.17
CA VAL A 39 0.50 12.08 -3.45
C VAL A 39 0.34 13.59 -3.27
N GLU A 40 0.57 14.32 -4.35
CA GLU A 40 0.75 15.77 -4.31
C GLU A 40 -0.52 16.56 -3.99
N SER A 41 -1.71 15.97 -4.17
CA SER A 41 -2.98 16.66 -3.96
C SER A 41 -4.15 15.74 -3.63
N LEU A 42 -5.17 16.29 -2.97
CA LEU A 42 -6.45 15.62 -2.72
C LEU A 42 -7.13 15.15 -4.01
N GLU A 43 -6.99 15.88 -5.11
CA GLU A 43 -7.57 15.51 -6.41
C GLU A 43 -6.92 14.24 -6.96
N LEU A 44 -5.58 14.16 -6.93
CA LEU A 44 -4.86 12.97 -7.36
C LEU A 44 -5.14 11.79 -6.43
N LEU A 45 -5.26 12.04 -5.12
CA LEU A 45 -5.65 11.00 -4.15
C LEU A 45 -7.02 10.43 -4.51
N ASN A 46 -8.04 11.26 -4.72
CA ASN A 46 -9.38 10.80 -5.10
C ASN A 46 -9.37 10.03 -6.43
N GLN A 47 -8.59 10.50 -7.42
CA GLN A 47 -8.43 9.78 -8.68
C GLN A 47 -7.82 8.39 -8.47
N LYS A 48 -6.81 8.25 -7.60
CA LYS A 48 -6.13 6.98 -7.34
C LYS A 48 -6.97 6.02 -6.53
N LEU A 49 -7.77 6.52 -5.59
CA LEU A 49 -8.69 5.72 -4.79
C LEU A 49 -9.95 5.27 -5.57
N ALA A 50 -10.22 5.85 -6.73
CA ALA A 50 -11.41 5.53 -7.51
C ALA A 50 -11.45 4.04 -7.90
N GLY A 51 -12.47 3.33 -7.39
CA GLY A 51 -12.67 1.91 -7.66
C GLY A 51 -11.87 0.95 -6.76
N LEU A 52 -11.12 1.46 -5.79
CA LEU A 52 -10.44 0.64 -4.79
C LEU A 52 -11.35 0.35 -3.58
N GLU A 53 -11.13 -0.79 -2.93
CA GLU A 53 -11.79 -1.12 -1.67
C GLU A 53 -11.08 -0.39 -0.53
N LEU A 54 -11.78 0.55 0.12
CA LEU A 54 -11.26 1.27 1.28
C LEU A 54 -11.54 0.48 2.55
N CYS A 55 -10.48 0.11 3.28
CA CYS A 55 -10.59 -0.45 4.63
C CYS A 55 -10.50 0.65 5.71
N PHE A 56 -10.03 1.85 5.35
CA PHE A 56 -10.15 3.08 6.15
C PHE A 56 -10.61 4.24 5.25
N PRO A 57 -11.71 4.94 5.59
CA PRO A 57 -12.28 5.97 4.74
C PRO A 57 -11.39 7.21 4.65
N LEU A 58 -11.51 7.94 3.53
CA LEU A 58 -10.82 9.21 3.35
C LEU A 58 -11.17 10.21 4.47
N THR A 59 -10.20 10.46 5.35
CA THR A 59 -10.38 11.22 6.57
C THR A 59 -9.30 12.29 6.68
N LYS A 60 -9.68 13.51 7.08
CA LYS A 60 -8.71 14.55 7.41
C LYS A 60 -8.10 14.28 8.79
N ILE A 61 -6.80 14.06 8.85
CA ILE A 61 -6.03 13.86 10.08
C ILE A 61 -4.92 14.91 10.13
N LYS A 62 -5.03 15.86 11.06
CA LYS A 62 -4.13 17.02 11.16
C LYS A 62 -4.06 17.76 9.80
N ASP A 63 -2.87 17.83 9.21
CA ASP A 63 -2.56 18.56 7.98
C ASP A 63 -2.57 17.67 6.74
N ASN A 64 -3.10 16.44 6.84
CA ASN A 64 -3.22 15.51 5.71
C ASN A 64 -4.63 14.95 5.56
N TRP A 65 -4.96 14.61 4.32
CA TRP A 65 -5.98 13.64 3.95
C TRP A 65 -5.35 12.25 3.99
N VAL A 66 -6.02 11.30 4.63
CA VAL A 66 -5.52 9.93 4.83
C VAL A 66 -6.62 8.94 4.47
N ALA A 67 -6.28 7.90 3.71
CA ALA A 67 -7.14 6.75 3.43
C ALA A 67 -6.29 5.47 3.46
N GLU A 68 -6.93 4.34 3.73
CA GLU A 68 -6.30 3.02 3.53
C GLU A 68 -7.16 2.19 2.59
N PHE A 69 -6.51 1.48 1.68
CA PHE A 69 -7.15 0.56 0.74
C PHE A 69 -6.51 -0.82 0.79
N VAL A 70 -7.24 -1.82 0.29
CA VAL A 70 -6.79 -3.20 0.20
C VAL A 70 -6.32 -3.49 -1.23
N ASP A 71 -5.09 -3.99 -1.39
CA ASP A 71 -4.57 -4.44 -2.68
C ASP A 71 -5.11 -5.83 -3.09
N SER A 72 -4.74 -6.30 -4.28
CA SER A 72 -5.20 -7.61 -4.79
C SER A 72 -4.68 -8.82 -4.00
N GLU A 73 -3.66 -8.64 -3.16
CA GLU A 73 -3.06 -9.69 -2.32
C GLU A 73 -3.53 -9.62 -0.87
N GLY A 74 -4.43 -8.66 -0.55
CA GLY A 74 -4.97 -8.46 0.79
C GLY A 74 -4.11 -7.57 1.70
N ASN A 75 -3.09 -6.90 1.15
CA ASN A 75 -2.29 -5.95 1.92
C ASN A 75 -3.06 -4.65 2.12
N HIS A 76 -2.97 -4.10 3.33
CA HIS A 76 -3.44 -2.75 3.62
C HIS A 76 -2.36 -1.76 3.20
N ILE A 77 -2.75 -0.72 2.45
CA ILE A 77 -1.85 0.33 1.97
C ILE A 77 -2.44 1.69 2.34
N GLU A 78 -1.64 2.54 2.99
CA GLU A 78 -2.00 3.92 3.30
C GLU A 78 -1.70 4.84 2.10
N MET A 79 -2.60 5.77 1.81
CA MET A 79 -2.36 6.86 0.87
C MET A 79 -2.69 8.20 1.52
N THR A 80 -1.79 9.17 1.38
CA THR A 80 -1.92 10.49 1.98
C THR A 80 -1.77 11.62 0.97
N ALA A 81 -2.41 12.75 1.24
CA ALA A 81 -2.20 14.01 0.51
C ALA A 81 -2.24 15.20 1.48
N PRO A 82 -1.49 16.28 1.22
CA PRO A 82 -1.56 17.48 2.05
C PRO A 82 -2.93 18.17 1.93
N VAL A 83 -3.30 18.90 2.99
CA VAL A 83 -4.50 19.76 3.05
C VAL A 83 -4.32 21.05 2.27
#